data_AF-A0A830H7J4-F1
#
_entry.id   AF-A0A830H7J4-F1
#
_cell.length_a   1.000
_cell.length_b   1.000
_cell.length_c   1.000
_cell.angle_alpha   90.00
_cell.angle_beta   90.00
_cell.angle_gamma   90.00
#
_symmetry.space_group_name_H-M   'P 1'
#
loop_
_entity.id
_entity.type
_entity.pdbx_description
1 polymer ?
#
loop_
_entity_poly.entity_id
_entity_poly.type
_entity_poly.pdbx_seq_one_letter_code
_entity_poly.pdbx_strand_id
1 'polypeptide(L)'
;MSVSNLRRAFQNLLTRLSSLAGFFRTITDGEDVAFSIARVYEKVEASLSKLLDEQEKYADWVALGSVSLDDFVNERLDEVGDWEANFKALRAASKDAEKLPTEVRVDNVCVSLTSMKAAIDEQMRSLQDSLTGSLKRKGEAEKLEVEQFLNDARDMLQMKANSVEEIAEMRAKAKEIVEKQKCMQMLRKKVEEKNKLIRTMGGSTVDINSLNSEWETVEAKLDQHEEHLDAQRSELLEIRHYLR
;
A
#
# COMPACT_ATOMS: atom_id res chain seq x y z
N MET A 1 6.67 -11.15 27.62
CA MET A 1 7.15 -10.58 28.90
C MET A 1 8.23 -9.54 28.57
N SER A 2 8.08 -8.27 28.94
CA SER A 2 9.07 -7.23 28.66
C SER A 2 10.38 -7.48 29.43
N VAL A 3 11.55 -7.06 28.91
CA VAL A 3 12.85 -7.14 29.60
C VAL A 3 12.79 -6.46 30.97
N SER A 4 12.01 -5.39 31.11
CA SER A 4 11.74 -4.72 32.39
C SER A 4 11.01 -5.64 33.39
N ASN A 5 10.10 -6.49 32.91
CA ASN A 5 9.41 -7.48 33.74
C ASN A 5 10.34 -8.64 34.12
N LEU A 6 11.25 -9.03 33.23
CA LEU A 6 12.29 -10.02 33.54
C LEU A 6 13.25 -9.48 34.61
N ARG A 7 13.70 -8.24 34.49
CA ARG A 7 14.53 -7.55 35.50
C ARG A 7 13.84 -7.51 36.86
N ARG A 8 12.55 -7.14 36.88
CA ARG A 8 11.74 -7.13 38.11
C ARG A 8 11.55 -8.53 38.69
N ALA A 9 11.33 -9.55 37.86
CA ALA A 9 11.20 -10.95 38.30
C ALA A 9 12.51 -11.47 38.91
N PHE A 10 13.66 -11.13 38.33
CA PHE A 10 14.98 -11.48 38.87
C PHE A 10 15.27 -10.74 40.19
N GLN A 11 14.99 -9.45 40.29
CA GLN A 11 15.11 -8.71 41.55
C GLN A 11 14.24 -9.34 42.64
N ASN A 12 13.00 -9.73 42.32
CA ASN A 12 12.10 -10.41 43.25
C ASN A 12 12.61 -11.79 43.67
N LEU A 13 13.18 -12.58 42.74
CA LEU A 13 13.78 -13.88 43.03
C LEU A 13 14.99 -13.74 43.96
N LEU A 14 15.88 -12.79 43.70
CA LEU A 14 17.07 -12.55 44.50
C LEU A 14 16.73 -11.98 45.88
N THR A 15 15.71 -11.11 45.97
CA THR A 15 15.18 -10.64 47.26
C THR A 15 14.63 -11.82 48.06
N ARG A 16 13.91 -12.75 47.42
CA ARG A 16 13.44 -13.99 48.04
C ARG A 16 14.59 -14.89 48.51
N LEU A 17 15.64 -15.06 47.71
CA LEU A 17 16.83 -15.82 48.07
C LEU A 17 17.60 -15.15 49.23
N SER A 18 17.65 -13.83 49.29
CA SER A 18 18.23 -13.09 50.42
C SER A 18 17.37 -13.19 51.68
N SER A 19 16.03 -13.29 51.54
CA SER A 19 15.10 -13.49 52.68
C SER A 19 15.04 -14.94 53.17
N LEU A 20 15.56 -15.90 52.41
CA LEU A 20 15.78 -17.29 52.83
C LEU A 20 16.89 -17.41 53.91
N ALA A 21 17.42 -16.28 54.40
CA ALA A 21 18.40 -16.12 55.48
C ALA A 21 18.13 -16.90 56.77
N GLY A 22 16.93 -17.48 56.95
CA GLY A 22 16.70 -18.46 58.02
C GLY A 22 17.49 -19.77 57.85
N PHE A 23 17.79 -20.19 56.61
CA PHE A 23 18.40 -21.50 56.33
C PHE A 23 19.94 -21.46 56.22
N PHE A 24 20.53 -20.31 55.87
CA PHE A 24 21.97 -20.15 55.61
C PHE A 24 22.64 -19.00 56.40
N ARG A 25 22.06 -18.54 57.51
CA ARG A 25 22.54 -17.38 58.29
C ARG A 25 24.06 -17.41 58.58
N THR A 26 24.57 -18.58 58.96
CA THR A 26 26.00 -18.81 59.26
C THR A 26 26.92 -18.72 58.04
N ILE A 27 26.36 -18.86 56.83
CA ILE A 27 27.07 -18.73 55.54
C ILE A 27 26.94 -17.29 55.03
N THR A 28 25.78 -16.65 55.17
CA THR A 28 25.52 -15.28 54.67
C THR A 28 26.25 -14.17 55.43
N ASP A 29 26.67 -14.41 56.67
CA ASP A 29 27.35 -13.43 57.51
C ASP A 29 28.88 -13.36 57.26
N GLY A 30 29.42 -14.16 56.33
CA GLY A 30 30.83 -14.08 55.89
C GLY A 30 31.04 -13.00 54.82
N GLU A 31 32.12 -12.21 54.91
CA GLU A 31 32.50 -11.18 53.92
C GLU A 31 32.54 -11.74 52.47
N ASP A 32 32.92 -13.01 52.32
CA ASP A 32 32.98 -13.72 51.03
C ASP A 32 31.61 -13.91 50.36
N VAL A 33 30.51 -13.96 51.13
CA VAL A 33 29.16 -14.21 50.60
C VAL A 33 28.49 -12.93 50.11
N ALA A 34 28.69 -11.81 50.80
CA ALA A 34 28.27 -10.50 50.28
C ALA A 34 28.97 -10.20 48.94
N PHE A 35 30.27 -10.47 48.85
CA PHE A 35 31.04 -10.37 47.60
C PHE A 35 30.51 -11.32 46.52
N SER A 36 30.21 -12.57 46.87
CA SER A 36 29.66 -13.57 45.93
C SER A 36 28.28 -13.17 45.40
N ILE A 37 27.41 -12.64 46.25
CA ILE A 37 26.07 -12.13 45.85
C ILE A 37 26.23 -10.93 44.91
N ALA A 38 27.10 -9.96 45.25
CA ALA A 38 27.38 -8.82 44.38
C ALA A 38 27.86 -9.26 42.99
N ARG A 39 28.73 -10.27 42.93
CA ARG A 39 29.21 -10.86 41.67
C ARG A 39 28.12 -11.58 40.87
N VAL A 40 27.11 -12.16 41.54
CA VAL A 40 25.93 -12.72 40.86
C VAL A 40 25.07 -11.61 40.27
N TYR A 41 24.84 -10.52 41.00
CA TYR A 41 24.12 -9.35 40.48
C TYR A 41 24.80 -8.75 39.25
N GLU A 42 26.12 -8.57 39.32
CA GLU A 42 26.92 -8.06 38.20
C GLU A 42 26.76 -8.95 36.95
N LYS A 43 26.84 -10.28 37.12
CA LYS A 43 26.63 -11.23 36.02
C LYS A 43 25.21 -11.18 35.44
N VAL A 44 24.18 -11.07 36.29
CA VAL A 44 22.79 -10.99 35.84
C VAL A 44 22.54 -9.69 35.06
N GLU A 45 23.00 -8.55 35.57
CA GLU A 45 22.87 -7.27 34.86
C GLU A 45 23.66 -7.27 33.53
N ALA A 46 24.83 -7.90 33.48
CA ALA A 46 25.56 -8.11 32.24
C ALA A 46 24.77 -8.98 31.23
N SER A 47 24.15 -10.08 31.68
CA SER A 47 23.28 -10.91 30.82
C SER A 47 22.02 -10.17 30.35
N LEU A 48 21.42 -9.34 31.21
CA LEU A 48 20.27 -8.49 30.83
C LEU A 48 20.66 -7.42 29.81
N SER A 49 21.86 -6.84 29.94
CA SER A 49 22.37 -5.87 28.97
C SER A 49 22.55 -6.53 27.60
N LYS A 50 23.17 -7.71 27.54
CA LYS A 50 23.27 -8.49 26.30
C LYS A 50 21.90 -8.85 25.70
N LEU A 51 20.90 -9.13 26.55
CA LEU A 51 19.53 -9.40 26.09
C LEU A 51 18.88 -8.16 25.46
N LEU A 52 19.19 -6.95 25.93
CA LEU A 52 18.73 -5.70 25.32
C LEU A 52 19.40 -5.46 23.97
N ASP A 53 20.73 -5.66 23.89
CA ASP A 53 21.48 -5.55 22.64
C ASP A 53 20.95 -6.56 21.60
N GLU A 54 20.59 -7.76 22.04
CA GLU A 54 19.98 -8.78 21.18
C GLU A 54 18.57 -8.36 20.73
N GLN A 55 17.77 -7.74 21.59
CA GLN A 55 16.45 -7.23 21.24
C GLN A 55 16.52 -6.14 20.17
N GLU A 56 17.49 -5.24 20.26
CA GLU A 56 17.64 -4.10 19.35
C GLU A 56 17.83 -4.53 17.89
N LYS A 57 18.45 -5.69 17.65
CA LYS A 57 18.63 -6.28 16.31
C LYS A 57 17.32 -6.55 15.58
N TYR A 58 16.20 -6.62 16.30
CA TYR A 58 14.88 -6.90 15.73
C TYR A 58 14.00 -5.66 15.59
N ALA A 59 14.47 -4.47 16.00
CA ALA A 59 13.69 -3.25 15.98
C ALA A 59 13.20 -2.89 14.57
N ASP A 60 14.07 -3.00 13.57
CA ASP A 60 13.75 -2.68 12.17
C ASP A 60 12.66 -3.59 11.61
N TRP A 61 12.62 -4.85 12.05
CA TRP A 61 11.63 -5.83 11.58
C TRP A 61 10.21 -5.53 12.05
N VAL A 62 10.07 -4.86 13.20
CA VAL A 62 8.77 -4.52 13.77
C VAL A 62 8.34 -3.08 13.49
N ALA A 63 9.20 -2.29 12.81
CA ALA A 63 8.98 -0.88 12.55
C ALA A 63 7.71 -0.60 11.72
N LEU A 64 7.35 -1.50 10.79
CA LEU A 64 6.15 -1.36 9.96
C LEU A 64 4.86 -1.34 10.79
N GLY A 65 4.85 -1.94 11.99
CA GLY A 65 3.70 -1.89 12.89
C GLY A 65 3.46 -0.53 13.56
N SER A 66 4.35 0.44 13.38
CA SER A 66 4.23 1.77 13.99
C SER A 66 3.54 2.81 13.10
N VAL A 67 3.25 2.46 11.85
CA VAL A 67 2.69 3.38 10.84
C VAL A 67 1.37 2.85 10.29
N SER A 68 0.50 3.77 9.85
CA SER A 68 -0.66 3.43 9.03
C SER A 68 -0.20 3.09 7.62
N LEU A 69 -0.17 1.80 7.28
CA LEU A 69 0.32 1.32 5.99
C LEU A 69 -0.56 1.80 4.83
N ASP A 70 -1.87 1.87 5.03
CA ASP A 70 -2.79 2.35 3.99
C ASP A 70 -2.57 3.82 3.64
N ASP A 71 -2.45 4.69 4.64
CA ASP A 71 -2.22 6.12 4.41
C ASP A 71 -0.86 6.35 3.74
N PHE A 72 0.18 5.69 4.26
CA PHE A 72 1.54 5.80 3.73
C PHE A 72 1.63 5.39 2.25
N VAL A 73 0.97 4.30 1.89
CA VAL A 73 0.96 3.78 0.52
C VAL A 73 0.15 4.69 -0.41
N ASN A 74 -1.02 5.17 0.03
CA ASN A 74 -1.88 6.02 -0.80
C ASN A 74 -1.21 7.37 -1.12
N GLU A 75 -0.46 7.95 -0.17
CA GLU A 75 0.22 9.24 -0.33
C GLU A 75 1.49 9.19 -1.18
N ARG A 76 2.15 8.03 -1.29
CA ARG A 76 3.52 7.93 -1.81
C ARG A 76 3.66 7.20 -3.15
N LEU A 77 2.66 6.43 -3.59
CA LEU A 77 2.77 5.60 -4.79
C LEU A 77 1.87 6.11 -5.90
N ASP A 78 2.41 6.56 -7.02
CA ASP A 78 1.62 7.11 -8.12
C ASP A 78 1.87 6.41 -9.45
N GLU A 79 3.12 6.01 -9.71
CA GLU A 79 3.52 5.32 -10.94
C GLU A 79 3.64 3.81 -10.72
N VAL A 80 3.32 3.01 -11.74
CA VAL A 80 3.29 1.54 -11.63
C VAL A 80 4.62 0.97 -11.10
N GLY A 81 5.74 1.58 -11.48
CA GLY A 81 7.07 1.23 -11.00
C GLY A 81 7.25 1.35 -9.48
N ASP A 82 6.51 2.24 -8.82
CA ASP A 82 6.56 2.40 -7.37
C ASP A 82 6.01 1.14 -6.69
N TRP A 83 4.86 0.63 -7.13
CA TRP A 83 4.32 -0.64 -6.63
C TRP A 83 5.21 -1.83 -6.98
N GLU A 84 5.75 -1.89 -8.19
CA GLU A 84 6.67 -2.98 -8.58
C GLU A 84 7.90 -3.05 -7.68
N ALA A 85 8.52 -1.90 -7.39
CA ALA A 85 9.66 -1.79 -6.49
C ALA A 85 9.28 -2.24 -5.07
N ASN A 86 8.13 -1.79 -4.56
CA ASN A 86 7.66 -2.15 -3.22
C ASN A 86 7.29 -3.64 -3.11
N PHE A 87 6.62 -4.24 -4.10
CA PHE A 87 6.35 -5.68 -4.10
C PHE A 87 7.64 -6.50 -4.17
N LYS A 88 8.63 -6.05 -4.93
CA LYS A 88 9.94 -6.70 -5.00
C LYS A 88 10.67 -6.62 -3.66
N ALA A 89 10.68 -5.45 -3.03
CA ALA A 89 11.29 -5.25 -1.71
C ALA A 89 10.58 -6.10 -0.64
N LEU A 90 9.25 -6.13 -0.65
CA LEU A 90 8.45 -6.94 0.26
C LEU A 90 8.76 -8.43 0.12
N ARG A 91 8.83 -8.96 -1.11
CA ARG A 91 9.21 -10.37 -1.35
C ARG A 91 10.61 -10.69 -0.84
N ALA A 92 11.57 -9.78 -1.03
CA ALA A 92 12.93 -9.96 -0.52
C ALA A 92 12.92 -9.97 1.02
N ALA A 93 12.24 -9.00 1.64
CA ALA A 93 12.10 -8.91 3.08
C ALA A 93 11.41 -10.14 3.68
N SER A 94 10.34 -10.67 3.06
CA SER A 94 9.67 -11.89 3.51
C SER A 94 10.62 -13.11 3.49
N LYS A 95 11.42 -13.26 2.44
CA LYS A 95 12.42 -14.32 2.37
C LYS A 95 13.52 -14.17 3.44
N ASP A 96 13.88 -12.95 3.79
CA ASP A 96 14.84 -12.69 4.86
C ASP A 96 14.23 -12.90 6.25
N ALA A 97 12.94 -12.59 6.45
CA ALA A 97 12.21 -12.86 7.69
C ALA A 97 12.10 -14.37 7.99
N GLU A 98 11.97 -15.21 6.96
CA GLU A 98 11.95 -16.67 7.14
C GLU A 98 13.21 -17.18 7.84
N LYS A 99 14.37 -16.57 7.57
CA LYS A 99 15.68 -16.92 8.14
C LYS A 99 15.84 -16.50 9.60
N LEU A 100 14.93 -15.69 10.14
CA LEU A 100 15.00 -15.27 11.53
C LEU A 100 14.90 -16.49 12.46
N PRO A 101 15.71 -16.54 13.54
CA PRO A 101 15.66 -17.65 14.48
C PRO A 101 14.33 -17.68 15.24
N THR A 102 13.88 -18.88 15.62
CA THR A 102 12.69 -19.08 16.47
C THR A 102 13.01 -18.99 17.96
N GLU A 103 14.27 -19.18 18.32
CA GLU A 103 14.79 -19.00 19.68
C GLU A 103 16.20 -18.39 19.65
N VAL A 104 16.52 -17.59 20.65
CA VAL A 104 17.87 -17.08 20.88
C VAL A 104 18.27 -17.37 22.32
N ARG A 105 19.52 -17.82 22.51
CA ARG A 105 20.09 -18.07 23.83
C ARG A 105 21.12 -17.00 24.14
N VAL A 106 20.90 -16.28 25.23
CA VAL A 106 21.83 -15.29 25.78
C VAL A 106 22.22 -15.76 27.17
N ASP A 107 23.48 -16.18 27.31
CA ASP A 107 24.03 -16.82 28.52
C ASP A 107 23.11 -17.97 29.02
N ASN A 108 22.40 -17.76 30.13
CA ASN A 108 21.53 -18.75 30.76
C ASN A 108 20.04 -18.55 30.45
N VAL A 109 19.70 -17.64 29.54
CA VAL A 109 18.31 -17.31 29.18
C VAL A 109 18.04 -17.74 27.75
N CYS A 110 16.96 -18.49 27.55
CA CYS A 110 16.43 -18.83 26.22
C CYS A 110 15.17 -17.99 25.97
N VAL A 111 15.16 -17.21 24.90
CA VAL A 111 14.05 -16.36 24.49
C VAL A 111 13.43 -16.94 23.23
N SER A 112 12.13 -17.24 23.28
CA SER A 112 11.36 -17.61 22.09
C SER A 112 10.98 -16.35 21.29
N LEU A 113 11.23 -16.39 20.00
CA LEU A 113 10.91 -15.35 19.03
C LEU A 113 9.68 -15.67 18.17
N THR A 114 8.98 -16.78 18.45
CA THR A 114 7.84 -17.24 17.64
C THR A 114 6.74 -16.18 17.51
N SER A 115 6.38 -15.49 18.61
CA SER A 115 5.36 -14.43 18.58
C SER A 115 5.81 -13.20 17.80
N MET A 116 7.12 -12.90 17.80
CA MET A 116 7.69 -11.81 17.01
C MET A 116 7.67 -12.15 15.53
N LYS A 117 8.08 -13.36 15.13
CA LYS A 117 7.98 -13.83 13.75
C LYS A 117 6.55 -13.75 13.23
N ALA A 118 5.58 -14.23 14.02
CA ALA A 118 4.17 -14.13 13.66
C ALA A 118 3.70 -12.67 13.46
N ALA A 119 4.17 -11.73 14.31
CA ALA A 119 3.87 -10.31 14.15
C ALA A 119 4.51 -9.71 12.89
N ILE A 120 5.73 -10.09 12.55
CA ILE A 120 6.42 -9.67 11.32
C ILE A 120 5.67 -10.20 10.09
N ASP A 121 5.30 -11.48 10.09
CA ASP A 121 4.53 -12.08 9.00
C ASP A 121 3.19 -11.36 8.80
N GLU A 122 2.52 -10.97 9.89
CA GLU A 122 1.27 -10.22 9.83
C GLU A 122 1.48 -8.80 9.28
N GLN A 123 2.53 -8.10 9.71
CA GLN A 123 2.89 -6.78 9.15
C GLN A 123 3.17 -6.86 7.64
N MET A 124 3.84 -7.92 7.19
CA MET A 124 4.12 -8.14 5.77
C MET A 124 2.86 -8.43 4.96
N ARG A 125 1.93 -9.24 5.49
CA ARG A 125 0.61 -9.46 4.86
C ARG A 125 -0.18 -8.17 4.79
N SER A 126 -0.22 -7.41 5.89
CA SER A 126 -0.92 -6.12 5.92
C SER A 126 -0.35 -5.14 4.87
N LEU A 127 0.97 -5.07 4.72
CA LEU A 127 1.58 -4.25 3.66
C LEU A 127 1.25 -4.77 2.25
N GLN A 128 1.26 -6.10 2.03
CA GLN A 128 0.84 -6.70 0.76
C GLN A 128 -0.60 -6.31 0.40
N ASP A 129 -1.50 -6.34 1.38
CA ASP A 129 -2.91 -6.00 1.22
C ASP A 129 -3.08 -4.49 0.96
N SER A 130 -2.40 -3.63 1.70
CA SER A 130 -2.40 -2.17 1.48
C SER A 130 -1.86 -1.79 0.10
N LEU A 131 -0.76 -2.42 -0.36
CA LEU A 131 -0.21 -2.21 -1.71
C LEU A 131 -1.21 -2.64 -2.79
N THR A 132 -1.80 -3.82 -2.63
CA THR A 132 -2.78 -4.34 -3.60
C THR A 132 -4.05 -3.50 -3.62
N GLY A 133 -4.54 -3.11 -2.45
CA GLY A 133 -5.72 -2.28 -2.27
C GLY A 133 -5.53 -0.89 -2.86
N SER A 134 -4.41 -0.23 -2.58
CA SER A 134 -4.10 1.10 -3.15
C SER A 134 -3.99 1.07 -4.67
N LEU A 135 -3.31 0.07 -5.24
CA LEU A 135 -3.15 -0.10 -6.69
C LEU A 135 -4.51 -0.24 -7.38
N LYS A 136 -5.40 -1.05 -6.79
CA LYS A 136 -6.77 -1.23 -7.29
C LYS A 136 -7.59 0.04 -7.16
N ARG A 137 -7.59 0.69 -6.00
CA ARG A 137 -8.33 1.95 -5.76
C ARG A 137 -7.89 3.05 -6.72
N LYS A 138 -6.59 3.23 -6.94
CA LYS A 138 -6.08 4.23 -7.90
C LYS A 138 -6.47 3.86 -9.34
N GLY A 139 -6.39 2.59 -9.72
CA GLY A 139 -6.87 2.13 -11.02
C GLY A 139 -8.39 2.34 -11.23
N GLU A 140 -9.21 2.16 -10.20
CA GLU A 140 -10.66 2.43 -10.24
C GLU A 140 -10.96 3.92 -10.36
N ALA A 141 -10.23 4.78 -9.64
CA ALA A 141 -10.39 6.23 -9.73
C ALA A 141 -10.02 6.75 -11.12
N GLU A 142 -8.88 6.31 -11.67
CA GLU A 142 -8.45 6.66 -13.03
C GLU A 142 -9.43 6.14 -14.09
N LYS A 143 -9.94 4.90 -13.93
CA LYS A 143 -11.01 4.37 -14.79
C LYS A 143 -12.22 5.31 -14.77
N LEU A 144 -12.70 5.69 -13.59
CA LEU A 144 -13.89 6.52 -13.43
C LEU A 144 -13.72 7.89 -14.11
N GLU A 145 -12.53 8.48 -14.06
CA GLU A 145 -12.22 9.73 -14.76
C GLU A 145 -12.33 9.56 -16.29
N VAL A 146 -11.83 8.46 -16.84
CA VAL A 146 -12.01 8.17 -18.27
C VAL A 146 -13.48 7.90 -18.62
N GLU A 147 -14.23 7.18 -17.78
CA GLU A 147 -15.67 6.95 -17.99
C GLU A 147 -16.46 8.26 -17.99
N GLN A 148 -16.16 9.19 -17.08
CA GLN A 148 -16.78 10.51 -17.05
C GLN A 148 -16.52 11.28 -18.34
N PHE A 149 -15.26 11.31 -18.80
CA PHE A 149 -14.92 11.92 -20.09
C PHE A 149 -15.69 11.29 -21.27
N LEU A 150 -15.80 9.97 -21.31
CA LEU A 150 -16.53 9.26 -22.37
C LEU A 150 -18.02 9.56 -22.35
N ASN A 151 -18.63 9.68 -21.17
CA ASN A 151 -20.03 10.06 -21.02
C ASN A 151 -20.26 11.49 -21.53
N ASP A 152 -19.44 12.46 -21.09
CA ASP A 152 -19.54 13.85 -21.55
C ASP A 152 -19.35 13.96 -23.07
N ALA A 153 -18.39 13.21 -23.63
CA ALA A 153 -18.15 13.18 -25.05
C ALA A 153 -19.32 12.57 -25.83
N ARG A 154 -19.88 11.46 -25.34
CA ARG A 154 -21.05 10.81 -25.93
C ARG A 154 -22.25 11.74 -25.96
N ASP A 155 -22.54 12.43 -24.87
CA ASP A 155 -23.68 13.33 -24.76
C ASP A 155 -23.54 14.49 -25.75
N MET A 156 -22.33 15.07 -25.88
CA MET A 156 -22.05 16.12 -26.86
C MET A 156 -22.27 15.64 -28.30
N LEU A 157 -21.73 14.46 -28.65
CA LEU A 157 -21.80 13.89 -30.00
C LEU A 157 -23.21 13.42 -30.39
N GLN A 158 -24.12 13.25 -29.42
CA GLN A 158 -25.52 12.90 -29.66
C GLN A 158 -26.44 14.12 -29.82
N MET A 159 -25.96 15.33 -29.52
CA MET A 159 -26.75 16.53 -29.71
C MET A 159 -27.04 16.76 -31.21
N LYS A 160 -28.22 17.29 -31.52
CA LYS A 160 -28.57 17.73 -32.87
C LYS A 160 -28.54 19.25 -32.91
N ALA A 161 -27.87 19.83 -33.90
CA ALA A 161 -27.86 21.27 -34.07
C ALA A 161 -29.16 21.76 -34.70
N ASN A 162 -29.68 22.89 -34.22
CA ASN A 162 -30.89 23.54 -34.71
C ASN A 162 -30.59 24.83 -35.49
N SER A 163 -29.33 25.29 -35.46
CA SER A 163 -28.88 26.49 -36.17
C SER A 163 -27.46 26.31 -36.72
N VAL A 164 -27.08 27.19 -37.65
CA VAL A 164 -25.72 27.19 -38.24
C VAL A 164 -24.68 27.64 -37.20
N GLU A 165 -25.08 28.53 -36.29
CA GLU A 165 -24.28 28.97 -35.16
C GLU A 165 -24.03 27.81 -34.18
N GLU A 166 -25.05 27.02 -33.84
CA GLU A 166 -24.90 25.81 -33.01
C GLU A 166 -23.97 24.77 -33.64
N ILE A 167 -23.98 24.62 -34.98
CA ILE A 167 -23.02 23.74 -35.68
C ILE A 167 -21.58 24.21 -35.45
N ALA A 168 -21.31 25.51 -35.52
CA ALA A 168 -19.98 26.04 -35.27
C ALA A 168 -19.53 25.79 -33.82
N GLU A 169 -20.44 25.96 -32.85
CA GLU A 169 -20.17 25.64 -31.43
C GLU A 169 -19.90 24.15 -31.22
N MET A 170 -20.68 23.26 -31.85
CA MET A 170 -20.48 21.81 -31.78
C MET A 170 -19.14 21.38 -32.38
N ARG A 171 -18.68 22.02 -33.46
CA ARG A 171 -17.33 21.78 -34.02
C ARG A 171 -16.23 22.17 -33.04
N ALA A 172 -16.38 23.33 -32.39
CA ALA A 172 -15.41 23.78 -31.39
C ALA A 172 -15.33 22.77 -30.22
N LYS A 173 -16.47 22.33 -29.69
CA LYS A 173 -16.52 21.30 -28.63
C LYS A 173 -15.92 19.96 -29.07
N ALA A 174 -16.19 19.50 -30.30
CA ALA A 174 -15.61 18.27 -30.83
C ALA A 174 -14.07 18.34 -30.88
N LYS A 175 -13.53 19.50 -31.27
CA LYS A 175 -12.08 19.73 -31.25
C LYS A 175 -11.50 19.67 -29.83
N GLU A 176 -12.16 20.27 -28.84
CA GLU A 176 -11.74 20.17 -27.44
C GLU A 176 -11.74 18.73 -26.92
N ILE A 177 -12.72 17.91 -27.32
CA ILE A 177 -12.76 16.49 -26.97
C ILE A 177 -11.55 15.76 -27.57
N VAL A 178 -11.23 15.97 -28.84
CA VAL A 178 -10.05 15.36 -29.50
C VAL A 178 -8.74 15.76 -28.81
N GLU A 179 -8.64 17.00 -28.36
CA GLU A 179 -7.47 17.47 -27.59
C GLU A 179 -7.36 16.76 -26.22
N LYS A 180 -8.47 16.67 -25.48
CA LYS A 180 -8.53 15.97 -24.18
C LYS A 180 -8.35 14.45 -24.29
N GLN A 181 -8.80 13.84 -25.39
CA GLN A 181 -8.73 12.41 -25.64
C GLN A 181 -7.29 11.88 -25.54
N LYS A 182 -6.29 12.66 -25.95
CA LYS A 182 -4.87 12.26 -25.82
C LYS A 182 -4.45 12.07 -24.37
N CYS A 183 -4.89 12.96 -23.48
CA CYS A 183 -4.62 12.84 -22.04
C CYS A 183 -5.32 11.62 -21.45
N MET A 184 -6.61 11.45 -21.79
CA MET A 184 -7.42 10.33 -21.31
C MET A 184 -6.91 8.98 -21.85
N GLN A 185 -6.34 8.95 -23.05
CA GLN A 185 -5.69 7.75 -23.60
C GLN A 185 -4.45 7.35 -22.78
N MET A 186 -3.66 8.32 -22.29
CA MET A 186 -2.55 8.02 -21.38
C MET A 186 -3.06 7.47 -20.05
N LEU A 187 -4.13 8.06 -19.50
CA LEU A 187 -4.75 7.60 -18.25
C LEU A 187 -5.28 6.16 -18.38
N ARG A 188 -5.99 5.86 -19.48
CA ARG A 188 -6.45 4.51 -19.81
C ARG A 188 -5.29 3.50 -19.87
N LYS A 189 -4.16 3.86 -20.49
CA LYS A 189 -2.96 3.01 -20.51
C LYS A 189 -2.41 2.77 -19.10
N LYS A 190 -2.40 3.78 -18.23
CA LYS A 190 -2.00 3.60 -16.83
C LYS A 190 -2.89 2.58 -16.11
N VAL A 191 -4.20 2.61 -16.34
CA VAL A 191 -5.13 1.59 -15.79
C VAL A 191 -4.78 0.19 -16.30
N GLU A 192 -4.47 0.04 -17.60
CA GLU A 192 -4.06 -1.23 -18.19
C GLU A 192 -2.74 -1.77 -17.60
N GLU A 193 -1.76 -0.90 -17.38
CA GLU A 193 -0.48 -1.24 -16.73
C GLU A 193 -0.68 -1.66 -15.27
N LYS A 194 -1.50 -0.92 -14.51
CA LYS A 194 -1.90 -1.31 -13.14
C LYS A 194 -2.58 -2.68 -13.13
N ASN A 195 -3.53 -2.93 -14.05
CA ASN A 195 -4.19 -4.22 -14.19
C ASN A 195 -3.23 -5.36 -14.57
N LYS A 196 -2.21 -5.08 -15.39
CA LYS A 196 -1.15 -6.04 -15.70
C LYS A 196 -0.39 -6.43 -14.43
N LEU A 197 0.00 -5.45 -13.61
CA LEU A 197 0.66 -5.72 -12.33
C LEU A 197 -0.23 -6.52 -11.36
N ILE A 198 -1.51 -6.13 -11.22
CA ILE A 198 -2.48 -6.86 -10.38
C ILE A 198 -2.57 -8.34 -10.79
N ARG A 199 -2.61 -8.65 -12.09
CA ARG A 199 -2.60 -10.03 -12.60
C ARG A 199 -1.34 -10.79 -12.23
N THR A 200 -0.17 -10.16 -12.35
CA THR A 200 1.11 -10.76 -11.95
C THR A 200 1.14 -11.08 -10.45
N MET A 201 0.39 -10.35 -9.64
CA MET A 201 0.23 -10.60 -8.20
C MET A 201 -0.89 -11.60 -7.87
N GLY A 202 -1.62 -12.12 -8.86
CA GLY A 202 -2.75 -13.03 -8.65
C GLY A 202 -4.02 -12.35 -8.11
N GLY A 203 -4.10 -11.02 -8.19
CA GLY A 203 -5.24 -10.24 -7.75
C GLY A 203 -6.35 -10.15 -8.80
N SER A 204 -7.54 -9.72 -8.36
CA SER A 204 -8.67 -9.41 -9.24
C SER A 204 -8.53 -8.00 -9.82
N THR A 205 -8.49 -7.90 -11.15
CA THR A 205 -8.30 -6.65 -11.89
C THR A 205 -9.52 -5.74 -11.85
N VAL A 206 -9.29 -4.45 -12.11
CA VAL A 206 -10.36 -3.50 -12.43
C VAL A 206 -10.98 -3.89 -13.77
N ASP A 207 -12.31 -4.01 -13.84
CA ASP A 207 -13.01 -4.29 -15.09
C ASP A 207 -12.96 -3.07 -16.01
N ILE A 208 -12.36 -3.24 -17.19
CA ILE A 208 -12.21 -2.19 -18.21
C ILE A 208 -12.91 -2.56 -19.52
N ASN A 209 -13.68 -3.64 -19.56
CA ASN A 209 -14.29 -4.10 -20.81
C ASN A 209 -15.35 -3.12 -21.32
N SER A 210 -16.24 -2.65 -20.42
CA SER A 210 -17.23 -1.61 -20.75
C SER A 210 -16.54 -0.33 -21.20
N LEU A 211 -15.53 0.13 -20.45
CA LEU A 211 -14.73 1.30 -20.78
C LEU A 211 -14.14 1.22 -22.19
N ASN A 212 -13.54 0.07 -22.55
CA ASN A 212 -12.92 -0.13 -23.86
C ASN A 212 -13.96 -0.08 -24.99
N SER A 213 -15.11 -0.73 -24.80
CA SER A 213 -16.20 -0.71 -25.80
C SER A 213 -16.78 0.70 -25.98
N GLU A 214 -16.96 1.44 -24.89
CA GLU A 214 -17.42 2.82 -24.93
C GLU A 214 -16.40 3.76 -25.59
N TRP A 215 -15.11 3.54 -25.32
CA TRP A 215 -14.02 4.28 -25.95
C TRP A 215 -14.05 4.12 -27.47
N GLU A 216 -14.11 2.88 -27.96
CA GLU A 216 -14.22 2.58 -29.41
C GLU A 216 -15.46 3.22 -30.03
N THR A 217 -16.58 3.24 -29.30
CA THR A 217 -17.82 3.87 -29.76
C THR A 217 -17.69 5.39 -29.88
N VAL A 218 -17.07 6.06 -28.91
CA VAL A 218 -16.84 7.51 -28.95
C VAL A 218 -15.84 7.87 -30.03
N GLU A 219 -14.77 7.10 -30.20
CA GLU A 219 -13.76 7.29 -31.24
C GLU A 219 -14.38 7.20 -32.65
N ALA A 220 -15.17 6.15 -32.92
CA ALA A 220 -15.87 6.01 -34.20
C ALA A 220 -16.88 7.15 -34.46
N LYS A 221 -17.56 7.63 -33.41
CA LYS A 221 -18.47 8.78 -33.54
C LYS A 221 -17.74 10.09 -33.81
N LEU A 222 -16.59 10.31 -33.17
CA LEU A 222 -15.76 11.51 -33.41
C LEU A 222 -15.28 11.56 -34.86
N ASP A 223 -14.82 10.42 -35.40
CA ASP A 223 -14.38 10.32 -36.79
C ASP A 223 -15.49 10.67 -37.79
N GLN A 224 -16.74 10.31 -37.48
CA GLN A 224 -17.92 10.57 -38.32
C GLN A 224 -18.60 11.92 -38.04
N HIS A 225 -18.22 12.62 -36.95
CA HIS A 225 -18.96 13.77 -36.45
C HIS A 225 -18.91 14.96 -37.41
N GLU A 226 -17.77 15.21 -38.05
CA GLU A 226 -17.63 16.31 -39.00
C GLU A 226 -18.55 16.14 -40.22
N GLU A 227 -18.57 14.94 -40.81
CA GLU A 227 -19.47 14.59 -41.92
C GLU A 227 -20.95 14.74 -41.52
N HIS A 228 -21.29 14.32 -40.30
CA HIS A 228 -22.65 14.46 -39.78
C HIS A 228 -23.07 15.93 -39.63
N LEU A 229 -22.19 16.79 -39.13
CA LEU A 229 -22.46 18.23 -39.00
C LEU A 229 -22.56 18.93 -40.35
N ASP A 230 -21.77 18.53 -41.35
CA ASP A 230 -21.89 19.06 -42.71
C ASP A 230 -23.23 18.68 -43.37
N ALA A 231 -23.69 17.46 -43.15
CA ALA A 231 -25.02 17.02 -43.59
C ALA A 231 -26.14 17.83 -42.92
N GLN A 232 -26.11 18.00 -41.58
CA GLN A 232 -27.08 18.82 -40.85
C GLN A 232 -27.09 20.27 -41.32
N ARG A 233 -25.90 20.84 -41.58
CA ARG A 233 -25.78 22.21 -42.09
C ARG A 233 -26.49 22.38 -43.43
N SER A 234 -26.31 21.42 -44.33
CA SER A 234 -26.90 21.45 -45.67
C SER A 234 -28.43 21.39 -45.59
N GLU A 235 -28.98 20.49 -44.76
CA GLU A 235 -30.42 20.37 -44.51
C GLU A 235 -31.03 21.67 -43.95
N LEU A 236 -30.39 22.30 -42.97
CA LEU A 236 -30.86 23.57 -42.38
C LEU A 236 -30.86 24.72 -43.40
N LEU A 237 -29.87 24.77 -44.31
CA LEU A 237 -29.81 25.79 -45.35
C LEU A 237 -30.89 25.58 -46.42
N GLU A 238 -31.18 24.34 -46.79
CA GLU A 238 -32.27 24.01 -47.71
C GLU A 238 -33.63 24.40 -47.14
N ILE A 239 -33.94 24.02 -45.89
CA ILE A 239 -35.19 24.40 -45.22
C ILE A 239 -35.36 25.92 -45.19
N ARG A 240 -34.29 26.67 -44.88
CA ARG A 240 -34.31 28.13 -44.86
C ARG A 240 -34.55 28.74 -46.25
N HIS A 241 -34.11 28.08 -47.32
CA HIS A 241 -34.35 28.50 -48.70
C HIS A 241 -35.81 28.28 -49.11
N TYR A 242 -36.44 27.19 -48.67
CA TYR A 242 -37.86 26.91 -48.98
C TYR A 242 -38.86 27.77 -48.21
N LEU A 243 -38.46 28.36 -47.08
CA LEU A 243 -39.29 29.23 -46.24
C LEU A 243 -39.20 30.74 -46.60
N ARG A 244 -38.40 31.11 -47.60
CA ARG A 244 -38.26 32.48 -48.13
C ARG A 244 -38.93 32.63 -49.49
#